data_AF-A0A8T1I1S2-F1
#
_entry.id   AF-A0A8T1I1S2-F1
#
_cell.length_a   1.000
_cell.length_b   1.000
_cell.length_c   1.000
_cell.angle_alpha   90.00
_cell.angle_beta   90.00
_cell.angle_gamma   90.00
#
_symmetry.space_group_name_H-M   'P 1'
#
loop_
_entity.id
_entity.type
_entity.pdbx_description
1 polymer ?
#
loop_
_entity_poly.entity_id
_entity_poly.type
_entity_poly.pdbx_seq_one_letter_code
_entity_poly.pdbx_strand_id
1 'polypeptide(L)'
;MEDEDAPDAWIKAIKDEQDTVLPSTCEDVKDHLQRALHVKIPVNDRLFQIMSTKNSTGELSSMLDKLFEPEPRETLSDITAAVLREVIDPLGSGSESATEDTYHHLWDSVIAMLLRLVTDGNFRRNTNASSSTGAYRPDLCFYGMNSNVCVFRGEEKASGELDVPVKELHEKLTWRYDDAPYVFGYAAVGLLVCLVAIRKDEKTGSGAKAEKIETYNLGSLKGRLSFFLALLNLSTLFQPVVDLIQPLGIPEYITIKRSNGVQIEFAEDCVVKTYPQSMPSDDIIRNLRELHRLMKKHSVPNVVELKKTNMKEKYVRLTPIGLLSPPENAQQLLMALRDILQALVVLHAINLMHRDLRWENVLKYSDEGDKWFLIDFDEGTSSPAAKVTHLKAESHAPEILSSSSHTVKVDIWSVGYLLMTSPFQDLPPQLESIKSQCLQKNPSSRPTAESLLTVIESLIES
;
A
#
# COMPACT_ATOMS: atom_id res chain seq x y z
N MET A 1 -31.29 -7.20 24.60
CA MET A 1 -32.68 -7.56 24.27
C MET A 1 -33.34 -6.59 23.28
N GLU A 2 -32.90 -5.33 23.15
CA GLU A 2 -33.46 -4.39 22.13
C GLU A 2 -32.72 -4.39 20.77
N ASP A 3 -31.60 -5.11 20.61
CA ASP A 3 -30.73 -5.02 19.41
C ASP A 3 -30.77 -6.27 18.49
N GLU A 4 -31.29 -7.41 18.95
CA GLU A 4 -31.32 -8.67 18.16
C GLU A 4 -32.44 -8.69 17.10
N ASP A 5 -33.52 -7.92 17.30
CA ASP A 5 -34.65 -7.85 16.36
C ASP A 5 -34.46 -6.80 15.25
N ALA A 6 -33.38 -6.00 15.30
CA ALA A 6 -33.08 -5.03 14.26
C ALA A 6 -32.82 -5.75 12.91
N PRO A 7 -33.33 -5.23 11.78
CA PRO A 7 -33.32 -5.94 10.50
C PRO A 7 -31.91 -6.23 9.94
N ASP A 8 -30.88 -5.57 10.46
CA ASP A 8 -29.47 -5.74 10.10
C ASP A 8 -28.59 -6.14 11.31
N ALA A 9 -29.18 -6.70 12.37
CA ALA A 9 -28.48 -7.10 13.59
C ALA A 9 -27.31 -8.06 13.32
N TRP A 10 -27.46 -8.95 12.34
CA TRP A 10 -26.40 -9.88 11.94
C TRP A 10 -25.15 -9.17 11.40
N ILE A 11 -25.29 -8.05 10.67
CA ILE A 11 -24.16 -7.27 10.16
C ILE A 11 -23.37 -6.69 11.32
N LYS A 12 -24.08 -6.09 12.29
CA LYS A 12 -23.48 -5.54 13.49
C LYS A 12 -22.81 -6.62 14.33
N ALA A 13 -23.45 -7.78 14.49
CA ALA A 13 -22.88 -8.91 15.21
C ALA A 13 -21.56 -9.39 14.60
N ILE A 14 -21.45 -9.48 13.27
CA ILE A 14 -20.18 -9.84 12.60
C ILE A 14 -19.10 -8.76 12.83
N LYS A 15 -19.47 -7.47 12.80
CA LYS A 15 -18.53 -6.38 13.08
C LYS A 15 -17.99 -6.40 14.51
N ASP A 16 -18.87 -6.69 15.47
CA ASP A 16 -18.56 -6.68 16.90
C ASP A 16 -17.87 -7.97 17.34
N GLU A 17 -17.87 -9.01 16.50
CA GLU A 17 -17.25 -10.29 16.77
C GLU A 17 -15.72 -10.22 16.64
N GLN A 18 -15.04 -10.17 17.79
CA GLN A 18 -13.58 -10.22 17.88
C GLN A 18 -13.13 -11.54 18.48
N ASP A 19 -12.69 -12.45 17.62
CA ASP A 19 -12.02 -13.67 18.08
C ASP A 19 -10.65 -13.30 18.66
N THR A 20 -10.51 -13.40 19.98
CA THR A 20 -9.27 -13.02 20.69
C THR A 20 -8.13 -14.02 20.51
N VAL A 21 -8.41 -15.20 19.94
CA VAL A 21 -7.43 -16.25 19.68
C VAL A 21 -7.46 -16.57 18.19
N LEU A 22 -6.35 -16.29 17.50
CA LEU A 22 -6.20 -16.63 16.09
C LEU A 22 -5.98 -18.14 15.90
N PRO A 23 -6.67 -18.77 14.93
CA PRO A 23 -6.37 -20.13 14.50
C PRO A 23 -4.88 -20.33 14.19
N SER A 24 -4.30 -21.48 14.55
CA SER A 24 -2.86 -21.70 14.41
C SER A 24 -2.48 -22.35 13.07
N THR A 25 -3.35 -23.20 12.52
CA THR A 25 -3.12 -23.93 11.26
C THR A 25 -4.17 -23.58 10.20
N CYS A 26 -3.89 -23.88 8.93
CA CYS A 26 -4.87 -23.71 7.87
C CYS A 26 -6.12 -24.58 8.08
N GLU A 27 -6.00 -25.73 8.76
CA GLU A 27 -7.14 -26.56 9.10
C GLU A 27 -7.99 -25.91 10.19
N ASP A 28 -7.36 -25.32 11.23
CA ASP A 28 -8.09 -24.57 12.25
C ASP A 28 -8.82 -23.36 11.65
N VAL A 29 -8.18 -22.67 10.69
CA VAL A 29 -8.85 -21.58 9.94
C VAL A 29 -10.04 -22.15 9.17
N LYS A 30 -9.88 -23.28 8.47
CA LYS A 30 -10.96 -23.92 7.72
C LYS A 30 -12.14 -24.30 8.61
N ASP A 31 -11.88 -24.88 9.78
CA ASP A 31 -12.90 -25.20 10.77
C ASP A 31 -13.65 -23.96 11.25
N HIS A 32 -12.91 -22.86 11.51
CA HIS A 32 -13.50 -21.56 11.82
C HIS A 32 -14.41 -21.05 10.71
N LEU A 33 -14.02 -21.20 9.43
CA LEU A 33 -14.83 -20.75 8.30
C LEU A 33 -16.15 -21.51 8.17
N GLN A 34 -16.21 -22.75 8.64
CA GLN A 34 -17.39 -23.62 8.50
C GLN A 34 -18.35 -23.56 9.70
N ARG A 35 -18.02 -22.82 10.77
CA ARG A 35 -18.88 -22.71 11.94
C ARG A 35 -20.19 -21.99 11.62
N ALA A 36 -21.19 -22.23 12.45
CA ALA A 36 -22.46 -21.52 12.36
C ALA A 36 -22.29 -20.04 12.75
N LEU A 37 -23.02 -19.14 12.10
CA LEU A 37 -23.09 -17.75 12.55
C LEU A 37 -23.76 -17.68 13.94
N HIS A 38 -23.23 -16.81 14.81
CA HIS A 38 -23.80 -16.54 16.12
C HIS A 38 -25.18 -15.89 16.02
N VAL A 39 -25.30 -14.89 15.15
CA VAL A 39 -26.57 -14.25 14.79
C VAL A 39 -26.95 -14.68 13.38
N LYS A 40 -28.14 -15.28 13.26
CA LYS A 40 -28.65 -15.79 11.99
C LYS A 40 -29.16 -14.66 11.10
N ILE A 41 -29.07 -14.87 9.80
CA ILE A 41 -29.48 -13.87 8.80
C ILE A 41 -30.97 -14.06 8.53
N PRO A 42 -31.79 -13.00 8.63
CA PRO A 42 -33.19 -13.08 8.26
C PRO A 42 -33.35 -13.23 6.74
N VAL A 43 -34.38 -13.95 6.31
CA VAL A 43 -34.69 -14.20 4.89
C VAL A 43 -36.17 -13.93 4.66
N ASN A 44 -36.54 -13.38 3.51
CA ASN A 44 -37.95 -13.22 3.14
C ASN A 44 -38.53 -14.47 2.47
N ASP A 45 -39.86 -14.53 2.37
CA ASP A 45 -40.56 -15.67 1.77
C ASP A 45 -40.04 -16.02 0.37
N ARG A 46 -39.79 -15.01 -0.47
CA ARG A 46 -39.34 -15.23 -1.84
C ARG A 46 -38.01 -15.97 -1.90
N LEU A 47 -37.00 -15.49 -1.16
CA LEU A 47 -35.66 -16.09 -1.16
C LEU A 47 -35.67 -17.45 -0.46
N PHE A 48 -36.44 -17.60 0.62
CA PHE A 48 -36.62 -18.86 1.31
C PHE A 48 -37.21 -19.95 0.39
N GLN A 49 -38.21 -19.60 -0.42
CA GLN A 49 -38.80 -20.52 -1.41
C GLN A 49 -37.80 -20.91 -2.51
N ILE A 50 -36.98 -19.98 -3.01
CA ILE A 50 -35.93 -20.28 -4.00
C ILE A 50 -34.93 -21.30 -3.44
N MET A 51 -34.47 -21.07 -2.20
CA MET A 51 -33.53 -21.99 -1.54
C MET A 51 -34.17 -23.36 -1.28
N SER A 52 -35.41 -23.38 -0.78
CA SER A 52 -36.16 -24.61 -0.50
C SER A 52 -36.38 -25.45 -1.77
N THR A 53 -36.74 -24.80 -2.88
CA THR A 53 -36.92 -25.47 -4.18
C THR A 53 -35.62 -26.08 -4.68
N LYS A 54 -34.48 -25.39 -4.48
CA LYS A 54 -33.15 -25.86 -4.86
C LYS A 54 -32.55 -26.88 -3.87
N ASN A 55 -33.15 -27.06 -2.68
CA ASN A 55 -32.73 -28.02 -1.65
C ASN A 55 -33.50 -29.36 -1.72
N SER A 56 -33.93 -29.80 -2.91
CA SER A 56 -34.76 -31.00 -3.05
C SER A 56 -34.11 -32.30 -2.57
N THR A 57 -32.78 -32.37 -2.54
CA THR A 57 -32.00 -33.51 -2.03
C THR A 57 -31.63 -33.40 -0.55
N GLY A 58 -31.95 -32.28 0.11
CA GLY A 58 -31.58 -32.00 1.50
C GLY A 58 -30.12 -31.60 1.72
N GLU A 59 -29.30 -31.54 0.68
CA GLU A 59 -27.86 -31.25 0.76
C GLU A 59 -27.50 -29.84 1.27
N LEU A 60 -28.43 -28.88 1.21
CA LEU A 60 -28.22 -27.52 1.69
C LEU A 60 -28.63 -27.36 3.16
N SER A 61 -29.34 -28.32 3.77
CA SER A 61 -30.00 -28.14 5.06
C SER A 61 -29.02 -27.70 6.16
N SER A 62 -27.88 -28.40 6.28
CA SER A 62 -26.83 -28.02 7.24
C SER A 62 -26.26 -26.62 6.99
N MET A 63 -26.23 -26.15 5.74
CA MET A 63 -25.77 -24.80 5.42
C MET A 63 -26.81 -23.74 5.73
N LEU A 64 -28.08 -24.02 5.42
CA LEU A 64 -29.18 -23.12 5.74
C LEU A 64 -29.28 -22.92 7.25
N ASP A 65 -29.19 -24.00 8.04
CA ASP A 65 -29.20 -23.95 9.50
C ASP A 65 -28.03 -23.14 10.09
N LYS A 66 -26.87 -23.14 9.41
CA LYS A 66 -25.69 -22.38 9.83
C LYS A 66 -25.81 -20.88 9.54
N LEU A 67 -26.53 -20.50 8.48
CA LEU A 67 -26.62 -19.12 7.99
C LEU A 67 -27.88 -18.39 8.42
N PHE A 68 -29.04 -19.01 8.28
CA PHE A 68 -30.33 -18.32 8.24
C PHE A 68 -31.22 -18.62 9.44
N GLU A 69 -32.14 -17.70 9.70
CA GLU A 69 -33.25 -17.94 10.61
C GLU A 69 -34.13 -19.08 10.07
N PRO A 70 -34.74 -19.90 10.96
CA PRO A 70 -35.56 -21.03 10.53
C PRO A 70 -36.88 -20.60 9.87
N GLU A 71 -37.40 -19.43 10.25
CA GLU A 71 -38.66 -18.87 9.74
C GLU A 71 -38.39 -17.59 8.94
N PRO A 72 -39.06 -17.41 7.78
CA PRO A 72 -38.90 -16.19 6.99
C PRO A 72 -39.59 -14.99 7.64
N ARG A 73 -39.05 -13.79 7.38
CA ARG A 73 -39.66 -12.50 7.78
C ARG A 73 -40.44 -11.90 6.61
N GLU A 74 -41.55 -11.23 6.91
CA GLU A 74 -42.37 -10.52 5.88
C GLU A 74 -41.57 -9.41 5.17
N THR A 75 -40.69 -8.74 5.90
CA THR A 75 -39.88 -7.62 5.40
C THR A 75 -38.41 -7.78 5.79
N LEU A 76 -37.52 -7.41 4.85
CA LEU A 76 -36.09 -7.31 5.07
C LEU A 76 -35.67 -5.84 4.87
N SER A 77 -34.54 -5.46 5.46
CA SER A 77 -33.87 -4.23 5.03
C SER A 77 -33.45 -4.33 3.55
N ASP A 78 -33.39 -3.19 2.87
CA ASP A 78 -32.90 -3.13 1.49
C ASP A 78 -31.46 -3.65 1.38
N ILE A 79 -30.65 -3.44 2.42
CA ILE A 79 -29.26 -3.88 2.50
C ILE A 79 -29.18 -5.42 2.53
N THR A 80 -29.85 -6.05 3.49
CA THR A 80 -29.86 -7.52 3.60
C THR A 80 -30.48 -8.16 2.36
N ALA A 81 -31.57 -7.59 1.84
CA ALA A 81 -32.20 -8.09 0.62
C ALA A 81 -31.28 -7.99 -0.62
N ALA A 82 -30.45 -6.96 -0.72
CA ALA A 82 -29.48 -6.81 -1.81
C ALA A 82 -28.36 -7.87 -1.72
N VAL A 83 -27.76 -8.05 -0.54
CA VAL A 83 -26.72 -9.06 -0.31
C VAL A 83 -27.23 -10.46 -0.65
N LEU A 84 -28.38 -10.84 -0.11
CA LEU A 84 -28.92 -12.18 -0.29
C LEU A 84 -29.33 -12.46 -1.74
N ARG A 85 -29.75 -11.44 -2.49
CA ARG A 85 -30.06 -11.59 -3.92
C ARG A 85 -28.83 -12.00 -4.71
N GLU A 86 -27.70 -11.32 -4.52
CA GLU A 86 -26.45 -11.65 -5.22
C GLU A 86 -25.91 -13.03 -4.81
N VAL A 87 -26.12 -13.45 -3.56
CA VAL A 87 -25.66 -14.75 -3.07
C VAL A 87 -26.58 -15.90 -3.50
N ILE A 88 -27.91 -15.72 -3.53
CA ILE A 88 -28.89 -16.78 -3.81
C ILE A 88 -29.28 -16.85 -5.29
N ASP A 89 -29.35 -15.71 -5.98
CA ASP A 89 -29.81 -15.60 -7.36
C ASP A 89 -29.13 -14.44 -8.14
N PRO A 90 -27.80 -14.51 -8.37
CA PRO A 90 -27.04 -13.47 -9.04
C PRO A 90 -27.48 -13.34 -10.49
N LEU A 91 -27.53 -12.09 -10.96
CA LEU A 91 -27.85 -11.79 -12.35
C LEU A 91 -26.64 -12.11 -13.26
N GLY A 92 -26.87 -12.90 -14.33
CA GLY A 92 -25.99 -12.89 -15.51
C GLY A 92 -24.81 -13.88 -15.57
N SER A 93 -24.79 -15.00 -14.84
CA SER A 93 -23.71 -15.99 -14.97
C SER A 93 -23.89 -16.92 -16.18
N GLY A 94 -23.41 -16.54 -17.37
CA GLY A 94 -23.45 -17.46 -18.52
C GLY A 94 -23.16 -16.92 -19.92
N SER A 95 -22.14 -16.08 -20.10
CA SER A 95 -21.68 -15.72 -21.46
C SER A 95 -20.60 -16.69 -21.95
N GLU A 96 -20.75 -17.22 -23.17
CA GLU A 96 -19.74 -18.05 -23.85
C GLU A 96 -18.43 -17.29 -24.17
N SER A 97 -18.42 -15.96 -24.03
CA SER A 97 -17.24 -15.10 -24.21
C SER A 97 -16.93 -14.27 -22.95
N ALA A 98 -16.98 -14.88 -21.77
CA ALA A 98 -16.70 -14.20 -20.51
C ALA A 98 -15.24 -13.71 -20.44
N THR A 99 -15.08 -12.39 -20.31
CA THR A 99 -13.81 -11.74 -19.95
C THR A 99 -13.66 -11.68 -18.44
N GLU A 100 -12.50 -11.27 -17.95
CA GLU A 100 -12.30 -11.02 -16.51
C GLU A 100 -13.32 -9.99 -15.99
N ASP A 101 -13.54 -8.91 -16.76
CA ASP A 101 -14.56 -7.89 -16.51
C ASP A 101 -15.98 -8.44 -16.39
N THR A 102 -16.26 -9.60 -17.02
CA THR A 102 -17.57 -10.26 -16.92
C THR A 102 -17.81 -10.81 -15.52
N TYR A 103 -16.74 -11.21 -14.82
CA TYR A 103 -16.80 -11.77 -13.48
C TYR A 103 -16.58 -10.74 -12.36
N HIS A 104 -16.00 -9.58 -12.66
CA HIS A 104 -15.76 -8.52 -11.66
C HIS A 104 -17.03 -8.13 -10.90
N HIS A 105 -18.17 -8.00 -11.59
CA HIS A 105 -19.43 -7.69 -10.90
C HIS A 105 -19.79 -8.75 -9.84
N LEU A 106 -19.62 -10.03 -10.16
CA LEU A 106 -19.89 -11.12 -9.22
C LEU A 106 -18.92 -11.07 -8.04
N TRP A 107 -17.61 -11.03 -8.30
CA TRP A 107 -16.59 -11.00 -7.25
C TRP A 107 -16.72 -9.74 -6.37
N ASP A 108 -16.90 -8.56 -6.96
CA ASP A 108 -17.11 -7.31 -6.22
C ASP A 108 -18.36 -7.40 -5.33
N SER A 109 -19.45 -7.98 -5.83
CA SER A 109 -20.70 -8.10 -5.05
C SER A 109 -20.59 -9.08 -3.90
N VAL A 110 -20.01 -10.26 -4.13
CA VAL A 110 -19.97 -11.35 -3.12
C VAL A 110 -18.73 -11.31 -2.23
N ILE A 111 -17.72 -10.50 -2.58
CA ILE A 111 -16.48 -10.34 -1.81
C ILE A 111 -16.36 -8.90 -1.32
N ALA A 112 -16.09 -7.96 -2.22
CA ALA A 112 -15.66 -6.61 -1.85
C ALA A 112 -16.74 -5.81 -1.12
N MET A 113 -17.95 -5.80 -1.67
CA MET A 113 -19.12 -5.14 -1.09
C MET A 113 -19.54 -5.79 0.22
N LEU A 114 -19.51 -7.13 0.27
CA LEU A 114 -19.83 -7.86 1.49
C LEU A 114 -18.85 -7.50 2.61
N LEU A 115 -17.55 -7.60 2.37
CA LEU A 115 -16.52 -7.26 3.36
C LEU A 115 -16.64 -5.79 3.81
N ARG A 116 -16.90 -4.86 2.88
CA ARG A 116 -17.13 -3.45 3.22
C ARG A 116 -18.37 -3.24 4.11
N LEU A 117 -19.38 -4.09 3.96
CA LEU A 117 -20.60 -4.01 4.74
C LEU A 117 -20.41 -4.57 6.16
N VAL A 118 -19.74 -5.70 6.30
CA VAL A 118 -19.60 -6.45 7.56
C VAL A 118 -18.32 -6.15 8.32
N THR A 119 -17.49 -5.22 7.82
CA THR A 119 -16.31 -4.71 8.51
C THR A 119 -16.31 -3.17 8.46
N ASP A 120 -15.39 -2.53 9.17
CA ASP A 120 -15.16 -1.08 9.06
C ASP A 120 -14.06 -0.73 8.05
N GLY A 121 -13.77 -1.65 7.14
CA GLY A 121 -12.71 -1.53 6.13
C GLY A 121 -13.14 -0.91 4.80
N ASN A 122 -12.17 -0.80 3.90
CA ASN A 122 -12.38 -0.42 2.50
C ASN A 122 -11.54 -1.29 1.57
N PHE A 123 -12.00 -1.43 0.33
CA PHE A 123 -11.26 -2.13 -0.72
C PHE A 123 -10.78 -1.18 -1.80
N ARG A 124 -9.76 -1.60 -2.54
CA ARG A 124 -9.23 -0.90 -3.71
C ARG A 124 -8.93 -1.90 -4.82
N ARG A 125 -9.62 -1.76 -5.95
CA ARG A 125 -9.36 -2.53 -7.16
C ARG A 125 -8.15 -2.01 -7.93
N ASN A 126 -7.41 -2.87 -8.59
CA ASN A 126 -6.37 -2.49 -9.54
C ASN A 126 -6.96 -2.36 -10.93
N THR A 127 -7.19 -1.13 -11.38
CA THR A 127 -7.76 -0.86 -12.72
C THR A 127 -6.72 -0.90 -13.83
N ASN A 128 -5.45 -1.17 -13.52
CA ASN A 128 -4.32 -1.06 -14.44
C ASN A 128 -3.71 -2.42 -14.83
N ALA A 129 -4.52 -3.47 -14.97
CA ALA A 129 -4.07 -4.83 -15.30
C ALA A 129 -3.22 -4.93 -16.59
N SER A 130 -3.32 -3.95 -17.49
CA SER A 130 -2.57 -3.91 -18.76
C SER A 130 -1.24 -3.14 -18.69
N SER A 131 -0.93 -2.47 -17.58
CA SER A 131 0.34 -1.75 -17.43
C SER A 131 1.42 -2.67 -16.88
N SER A 132 2.68 -2.39 -17.22
CA SER A 132 3.81 -3.07 -16.57
C SER A 132 3.85 -2.88 -15.04
N THR A 133 3.09 -1.92 -14.48
CA THR A 133 2.90 -1.67 -13.03
C THR A 133 1.85 -2.59 -12.40
N GLY A 134 0.87 -3.07 -13.18
CA GLY A 134 -0.12 -4.05 -12.72
C GLY A 134 0.47 -5.36 -12.22
N ALA A 135 1.64 -5.76 -12.72
CA ALA A 135 2.29 -7.02 -12.35
C ALA A 135 2.78 -7.11 -10.88
N TYR A 136 2.65 -6.05 -10.06
CA TYR A 136 3.15 -6.00 -8.68
C TYR A 136 2.07 -5.68 -7.64
N ARG A 137 0.80 -5.58 -8.06
CA ARG A 137 -0.31 -5.21 -7.18
C ARG A 137 -1.46 -6.20 -7.36
N PRO A 138 -1.99 -6.78 -6.27
CA PRO A 138 -3.16 -7.63 -6.35
C PRO A 138 -4.34 -6.91 -7.02
N ASP A 139 -5.15 -7.67 -7.76
CA ASP A 139 -6.35 -7.18 -8.44
C ASP A 139 -7.33 -6.52 -7.46
N LEU A 140 -7.42 -7.07 -6.25
CA LEU A 140 -8.19 -6.49 -5.15
C LEU A 140 -7.35 -6.45 -3.87
N CYS A 141 -7.40 -5.33 -3.17
CA CYS A 141 -6.82 -5.18 -1.83
C CYS A 141 -7.87 -4.68 -0.86
N PHE A 142 -7.95 -5.25 0.33
CA PHE A 142 -8.86 -4.87 1.40
C PHE A 142 -8.07 -4.44 2.65
N TYR A 143 -8.47 -3.32 3.24
CA TYR A 143 -7.80 -2.66 4.37
C TYR A 143 -8.79 -2.51 5.52
N GLY A 144 -8.35 -2.82 6.74
CA GLY A 144 -9.12 -2.56 7.96
C GLY A 144 -9.25 -1.06 8.27
N MET A 145 -10.10 -0.71 9.23
CA MET A 145 -10.32 0.69 9.61
C MET A 145 -9.03 1.34 10.09
N ASN A 146 -8.70 2.51 9.52
CA ASN A 146 -7.49 3.29 9.84
C ASN A 146 -6.16 2.51 9.70
N SER A 147 -6.16 1.38 8.98
CA SER A 147 -4.96 0.60 8.74
C SER A 147 -4.45 0.80 7.32
N ASN A 148 -3.13 0.96 7.21
CA ASN A 148 -2.40 0.94 5.95
C ASN A 148 -2.00 -0.48 5.53
N VAL A 149 -2.46 -1.49 6.28
CA VAL A 149 -2.15 -2.91 6.07
C VAL A 149 -3.21 -3.57 5.20
N CYS A 150 -2.77 -4.25 4.14
CA CYS A 150 -3.63 -5.04 3.27
C CYS A 150 -3.88 -6.43 3.89
N VAL A 151 -4.91 -6.54 4.74
CA VAL A 151 -5.22 -7.80 5.46
C VAL A 151 -5.79 -8.89 4.55
N PHE A 152 -6.44 -8.51 3.45
CA PHE A 152 -7.04 -9.44 2.50
C PHE A 152 -6.81 -8.99 1.06
N ARG A 153 -6.27 -9.87 0.21
CA ARG A 153 -5.89 -9.54 -1.18
C ARG A 153 -6.34 -10.59 -2.20
N GLY A 154 -6.59 -10.18 -3.42
CA GLY A 154 -7.18 -11.00 -4.48
C GLY A 154 -6.39 -10.99 -5.77
N GLU A 155 -6.25 -12.16 -6.41
CA GLU A 155 -5.79 -12.34 -7.79
C GLU A 155 -6.90 -13.03 -8.60
N GLU A 156 -7.25 -12.43 -9.75
CA GLU A 156 -8.44 -12.78 -10.52
C GLU A 156 -8.06 -13.10 -11.96
N LYS A 157 -8.62 -14.18 -12.51
CA LYS A 157 -8.45 -14.56 -13.92
C LYS A 157 -9.78 -15.01 -14.50
N ALA A 158 -10.00 -14.71 -15.78
CA ALA A 158 -11.22 -15.16 -16.48
C ALA A 158 -11.24 -16.68 -16.68
N SER A 159 -10.09 -17.28 -16.99
CA SER A 159 -9.93 -18.71 -17.27
C SER A 159 -8.49 -19.17 -16.98
N GLY A 160 -8.27 -20.48 -16.91
CA GLY A 160 -6.95 -21.08 -16.66
C GLY A 160 -6.93 -22.00 -15.43
N GLU A 161 -5.73 -22.27 -14.92
CA GLU A 161 -5.53 -23.07 -13.72
C GLU A 161 -5.53 -22.20 -12.46
N LEU A 162 -6.26 -22.62 -11.43
CA LEU A 162 -6.39 -21.88 -10.16
C LEU A 162 -5.06 -21.71 -9.42
N ASP A 163 -4.09 -22.59 -9.67
CA ASP A 163 -2.74 -22.49 -9.07
C ASP A 163 -1.95 -21.27 -9.57
N VAL A 164 -2.27 -20.75 -10.75
CA VAL A 164 -1.61 -19.55 -11.30
C VAL A 164 -1.89 -18.32 -10.43
N PRO A 165 -3.15 -17.88 -10.21
CA PRO A 165 -3.43 -16.75 -9.33
C PRO A 165 -3.03 -17.01 -7.87
N VAL A 166 -3.10 -18.26 -7.37
CA VAL A 166 -2.59 -18.60 -6.02
C VAL A 166 -1.09 -18.33 -5.88
N LYS A 167 -0.31 -18.63 -6.93
CA LYS A 167 1.13 -18.36 -6.97
C LYS A 167 1.39 -16.86 -7.08
N GLU A 168 0.64 -16.15 -7.92
CA GLU A 168 0.77 -14.69 -8.11
C GLU A 168 0.58 -13.90 -6.80
N LEU A 169 -0.31 -14.35 -5.90
CA LEU A 169 -0.56 -13.73 -4.59
C LEU A 169 0.69 -13.60 -3.70
N HIS A 170 1.67 -14.49 -3.84
CA HIS A 170 2.83 -14.54 -2.94
C HIS A 170 4.19 -14.52 -3.65
N GLU A 171 4.26 -14.77 -4.97
CA GLU A 171 5.53 -14.88 -5.71
C GLU A 171 6.40 -13.62 -5.62
N LYS A 172 5.78 -12.45 -5.51
CA LYS A 172 6.49 -11.17 -5.38
C LYS A 172 6.48 -10.62 -3.97
N LEU A 173 5.58 -11.10 -3.12
CA LEU A 173 5.33 -10.56 -1.78
C LEU A 173 6.55 -10.77 -0.88
N THR A 174 7.10 -9.65 -0.40
CA THR A 174 8.08 -9.62 0.68
C THR A 174 7.31 -9.61 1.99
N TRP A 175 7.57 -10.60 2.85
CA TRP A 175 6.90 -10.70 4.13
C TRP A 175 7.36 -9.58 5.07
N ARG A 176 6.40 -8.79 5.57
CA ARG A 176 6.63 -7.66 6.50
C ARG A 176 5.73 -7.69 7.74
N TYR A 177 4.99 -8.78 7.93
CA TYR A 177 4.01 -8.93 9.00
C TYR A 177 4.55 -9.90 10.06
N ASP A 178 5.81 -9.73 10.49
CA ASP A 178 6.51 -10.73 11.32
C ASP A 178 5.78 -11.06 12.64
N ASP A 179 4.99 -10.13 13.16
CA ASP A 179 4.19 -10.31 14.37
C ASP A 179 2.84 -11.03 14.14
N ALA A 180 2.39 -11.13 12.88
CA ALA A 180 1.16 -11.83 12.51
C ALA A 180 1.46 -13.24 11.95
N PRO A 181 0.67 -14.27 12.29
CA PRO A 181 0.90 -15.63 11.78
C PRO A 181 0.60 -15.75 10.27
N TYR A 182 -0.33 -14.94 9.77
CA TYR A 182 -0.75 -14.90 8.38
C TYR A 182 -1.49 -13.59 8.09
N VAL A 183 -1.56 -13.26 6.80
CA VAL A 183 -2.61 -12.40 6.23
C VAL A 183 -3.44 -13.24 5.26
N PHE A 184 -4.57 -12.74 4.79
CA PHE A 184 -5.49 -13.54 4.00
C PHE A 184 -5.49 -13.13 2.53
N GLY A 185 -6.05 -14.01 1.70
CA GLY A 185 -6.37 -13.66 0.33
C GLY A 185 -7.32 -14.62 -0.34
N TYR A 186 -7.60 -14.35 -1.62
CA TYR A 186 -8.31 -15.26 -2.50
C TYR A 186 -7.69 -15.28 -3.89
N ALA A 187 -7.82 -16.42 -4.54
CA ALA A 187 -7.54 -16.59 -5.95
C ALA A 187 -8.83 -16.98 -6.66
N ALA A 188 -9.15 -16.32 -7.78
CA ALA A 188 -10.36 -16.60 -8.53
C ALA A 188 -10.06 -16.95 -10.00
N VAL A 189 -10.72 -17.99 -10.50
CA VAL A 189 -10.76 -18.34 -11.93
C VAL A 189 -12.20 -18.56 -12.35
N GLY A 190 -12.78 -17.61 -13.08
CA GLY A 190 -14.19 -17.60 -13.44
C GLY A 190 -15.10 -17.75 -12.22
N LEU A 191 -15.79 -18.90 -12.10
CA LEU A 191 -16.70 -19.18 -10.98
C LEU A 191 -16.04 -19.95 -9.82
N LEU A 192 -14.76 -20.30 -9.93
CA LEU A 192 -14.02 -20.93 -8.84
C LEU A 192 -13.29 -19.88 -8.02
N VAL A 193 -13.45 -19.92 -6.70
CA VAL A 193 -12.76 -19.04 -5.76
C VAL A 193 -12.10 -19.88 -4.68
N CYS A 194 -10.80 -19.71 -4.47
CA CYS A 194 -10.06 -20.34 -3.38
C CYS A 194 -9.63 -19.30 -2.36
N LEU A 195 -10.01 -19.50 -1.10
CA LEU A 195 -9.50 -18.73 0.02
C LEU A 195 -8.13 -19.28 0.44
N VAL A 196 -7.20 -18.37 0.74
CA VAL A 196 -5.83 -18.71 1.13
C VAL A 196 -5.40 -17.97 2.40
N ALA A 197 -4.53 -18.61 3.17
CA ALA A 197 -3.72 -17.97 4.20
C ALA A 197 -2.33 -17.74 3.64
N ILE A 198 -1.81 -16.52 3.73
CA ILE A 198 -0.49 -16.13 3.26
C ILE A 198 0.39 -15.94 4.49
N ARG A 199 1.49 -16.69 4.58
CA ARG A 199 2.41 -16.68 5.73
C ARG A 199 3.85 -16.45 5.28
N LYS A 200 4.74 -16.17 6.24
CA LYS A 200 6.19 -16.10 5.99
C LYS A 200 6.70 -17.42 5.41
N ASP A 201 7.49 -17.34 4.35
CA ASP A 201 8.19 -18.51 3.82
C ASP A 201 9.50 -18.73 4.58
N GLU A 202 9.50 -19.72 5.47
CA GLU A 202 10.66 -20.10 6.28
C GLU A 202 11.89 -20.49 5.43
N LYS A 203 11.71 -20.87 4.16
CA LYS A 203 12.82 -21.24 3.28
C LYS A 203 13.59 -20.04 2.74
N THR A 204 12.89 -18.96 2.45
CA THR A 204 13.49 -17.74 1.86
C THR A 204 13.79 -16.68 2.92
N GLY A 205 13.19 -16.78 4.11
CA GLY A 205 13.44 -15.89 5.26
C GLY A 205 12.80 -14.50 5.14
N SER A 206 12.57 -14.01 3.93
CA SER A 206 11.89 -12.75 3.63
C SER A 206 10.73 -12.87 2.64
N GLY A 207 10.54 -14.04 2.02
CA GLY A 207 9.43 -14.29 1.09
C GLY A 207 8.15 -14.66 1.82
N ALA A 208 7.06 -14.76 1.06
CA ALA A 208 5.77 -15.23 1.52
C ALA A 208 5.34 -16.50 0.77
N LYS A 209 4.42 -17.25 1.37
CA LYS A 209 3.81 -18.45 0.79
C LYS A 209 2.32 -18.45 1.04
N ALA A 210 1.54 -18.62 -0.02
CA ALA A 210 0.10 -18.84 0.08
C ALA A 210 -0.22 -20.33 0.26
N GLU A 211 -1.08 -20.63 1.23
CA GLU A 211 -1.60 -21.96 1.53
C GLU A 211 -3.10 -21.97 1.36
N LYS A 212 -3.61 -22.93 0.58
CA LYS A 212 -5.04 -23.05 0.29
C LYS A 212 -5.81 -23.47 1.54
N ILE A 213 -6.85 -22.72 1.87
CA ILE A 213 -7.79 -23.05 2.95
C ILE A 213 -8.91 -23.93 2.37
N GLU A 214 -9.64 -23.41 1.39
CA GLU A 214 -10.74 -24.11 0.74
C GLU A 214 -11.08 -23.50 -0.62
N THR A 215 -11.64 -24.30 -1.53
CA THR A 215 -12.11 -23.87 -2.86
C THR A 215 -13.63 -24.01 -3.00
N TYR A 216 -14.26 -22.97 -3.53
CA TYR A 216 -15.70 -22.85 -3.67
C TYR A 216 -16.09 -22.66 -5.14
N ASN A 217 -17.19 -23.29 -5.55
CA ASN A 217 -17.76 -23.11 -6.88
C ASN A 217 -19.01 -22.22 -6.82
N LEU A 218 -18.84 -20.96 -7.21
CA LEU A 218 -19.89 -19.94 -7.23
C LEU A 218 -20.96 -20.19 -8.31
N GLY A 219 -20.76 -21.14 -9.22
CA GLY A 219 -21.79 -21.57 -10.17
C GLY A 219 -22.93 -22.36 -9.51
N SER A 220 -22.68 -22.96 -8.34
CA SER A 220 -23.68 -23.71 -7.58
C SER A 220 -24.23 -22.90 -6.41
N LEU A 221 -25.52 -23.08 -6.05
CA LEU A 221 -26.08 -22.43 -4.86
C LEU A 221 -25.35 -22.89 -3.59
N LYS A 222 -25.05 -24.19 -3.48
CA LYS A 222 -24.29 -24.75 -2.35
C LYS A 222 -22.94 -24.06 -2.18
N GLY A 223 -22.18 -23.93 -3.27
CA GLY A 223 -20.87 -23.28 -3.25
C GLY A 223 -20.95 -21.80 -2.93
N ARG A 224 -21.97 -21.08 -3.42
CA ARG A 224 -22.21 -19.67 -3.06
C ARG A 224 -22.54 -19.49 -1.58
N LEU A 225 -23.44 -20.30 -1.02
CA LEU A 225 -23.78 -20.26 0.41
C LEU A 225 -22.58 -20.65 1.29
N SER A 226 -21.82 -21.67 0.89
CA SER A 226 -20.63 -22.11 1.62
C SER A 226 -19.56 -21.02 1.61
N PHE A 227 -19.32 -20.39 0.47
CA PHE A 227 -18.38 -19.27 0.34
C PHE A 227 -18.83 -18.05 1.13
N PHE A 228 -20.12 -17.73 1.09
CA PHE A 228 -20.71 -16.62 1.85
C PHE A 228 -20.51 -16.82 3.35
N LEU A 229 -20.83 -18.00 3.89
CA LEU A 229 -20.57 -18.34 5.29
C LEU A 229 -19.08 -18.22 5.63
N ALA A 230 -18.23 -18.80 4.79
CA ALA A 230 -16.79 -18.79 4.98
C ALA A 230 -16.22 -17.37 5.01
N LEU A 231 -16.68 -16.48 4.12
CA LEU A 231 -16.17 -15.12 4.05
C LEU A 231 -16.64 -14.26 5.24
N LEU A 232 -17.88 -14.46 5.71
CA LEU A 232 -18.37 -13.82 6.94
C LEU A 232 -17.53 -14.23 8.16
N ASN A 233 -17.33 -15.53 8.36
CA ASN A 233 -16.49 -16.05 9.45
C ASN A 233 -15.02 -15.64 9.29
N LEU A 234 -14.49 -15.54 8.06
CA LEU A 234 -13.13 -15.07 7.81
C LEU A 234 -12.97 -13.60 8.21
N SER A 235 -13.97 -12.78 7.96
CA SER A 235 -13.93 -11.34 8.24
C SER A 235 -13.77 -11.01 9.72
N THR A 236 -14.21 -11.89 10.63
CA THR A 236 -14.02 -11.74 12.09
C THR A 236 -12.55 -11.84 12.50
N LEU A 237 -11.69 -12.43 11.66
CA LEU A 237 -10.26 -12.58 11.91
C LEU A 237 -9.44 -11.38 11.40
N PHE A 238 -10.04 -10.44 10.66
CA PHE A 238 -9.28 -9.34 10.04
C PHE A 238 -8.71 -8.38 11.07
N GLN A 239 -9.54 -7.88 11.99
CA GLN A 239 -9.08 -6.93 13.01
C GLN A 239 -8.05 -7.56 13.97
N PRO A 240 -8.27 -8.78 14.51
CA PRO A 240 -7.27 -9.45 15.35
C PRO A 240 -5.93 -9.68 14.64
N VAL A 241 -5.91 -9.96 13.33
CA VAL A 241 -4.65 -10.05 12.55
C VAL A 241 -3.99 -8.68 12.42
N VAL A 242 -4.76 -7.64 12.06
CA VAL A 242 -4.23 -6.28 11.88
C VAL A 242 -3.66 -5.72 13.17
N ASP A 243 -4.29 -6.00 14.32
CA ASP A 243 -3.85 -5.52 15.63
C ASP A 243 -2.48 -6.07 16.06
N LEU A 244 -2.06 -7.20 15.49
CA LEU A 244 -0.72 -7.75 15.71
C LEU A 244 0.36 -7.06 14.88
N ILE A 245 -0.01 -6.47 13.74
CA ILE A 245 0.95 -5.95 12.76
C ILE A 245 1.41 -4.56 13.19
N GLN A 246 2.71 -4.41 13.46
CA GLN A 246 3.29 -3.10 13.73
C GLN A 246 3.08 -2.15 12.54
N PRO A 247 2.87 -0.84 12.79
CA PRO A 247 2.72 0.13 11.72
C PRO A 247 3.90 0.07 10.75
N LEU A 248 3.63 -0.35 9.50
CA LEU A 248 4.66 -0.55 8.48
C LEU A 248 5.35 0.74 8.04
N GLY A 249 4.82 1.91 8.42
CA GLY A 249 5.32 3.24 8.04
C GLY A 249 5.22 3.58 6.55
N ILE A 250 4.87 2.60 5.70
CA ILE A 250 4.59 2.76 4.26
C ILE A 250 3.17 2.24 3.98
N PRO A 251 2.33 3.02 3.29
CA PRO A 251 1.03 2.57 2.80
C PRO A 251 1.15 1.41 1.78
N GLU A 252 0.57 0.24 2.07
CA GLU A 252 0.61 -0.91 1.14
C GLU A 252 -0.31 -0.69 -0.06
N TYR A 253 0.21 -0.85 -1.28
CA TYR A 253 -0.54 -0.77 -2.55
C TYR A 253 -1.49 0.45 -2.68
N ILE A 254 -1.10 1.56 -2.05
CA ILE A 254 -1.82 2.84 -2.04
C ILE A 254 -1.17 3.80 -3.03
N THR A 255 -2.01 4.52 -3.77
CA THR A 255 -1.57 5.63 -4.63
C THR A 255 -1.74 6.96 -3.89
N ILE A 256 -0.63 7.68 -3.69
CA ILE A 256 -0.64 9.06 -3.25
C ILE A 256 -0.77 9.97 -4.48
N LYS A 257 -1.79 10.83 -4.50
CA LYS A 257 -1.95 11.84 -5.54
C LYS A 257 -1.46 13.19 -5.02
N ARG A 258 -0.43 13.75 -5.66
CA ARG A 258 0.08 15.09 -5.38
C ARG A 258 -0.82 16.16 -6.00
N SER A 259 -0.75 17.38 -5.48
CA SER A 259 -1.55 18.54 -5.96
C SER A 259 -1.32 18.87 -7.44
N ASN A 260 -0.13 18.57 -7.97
CA ASN A 260 0.22 18.73 -9.38
C ASN A 260 -0.23 17.56 -10.28
N GLY A 261 -0.98 16.60 -9.75
CA GLY A 261 -1.49 15.44 -10.48
C GLY A 261 -0.50 14.27 -10.61
N VAL A 262 0.74 14.41 -10.12
CA VAL A 262 1.69 13.29 -10.04
C VAL A 262 1.17 12.23 -9.07
N GLN A 263 1.25 10.98 -9.49
CA GLN A 263 0.81 9.83 -8.71
C GLN A 263 2.02 9.02 -8.25
N ILE A 264 2.10 8.75 -6.96
CA ILE A 264 3.11 7.90 -6.34
C ILE A 264 2.43 6.62 -5.90
N GLU A 265 2.75 5.52 -6.54
CA GLU A 265 2.21 4.20 -6.25
C GLU A 265 3.30 3.35 -5.62
N PHE A 266 3.02 2.79 -4.43
CA PHE A 266 3.91 1.85 -3.76
C PHE A 266 3.63 0.46 -4.30
N ALA A 267 4.63 -0.11 -4.98
CA ALA A 267 4.67 -1.52 -5.32
C ALA A 267 5.46 -2.28 -4.24
N GLU A 268 5.71 -3.55 -4.50
CA GLU A 268 6.32 -4.47 -3.54
C GLU A 268 7.79 -4.11 -3.17
N ASP A 269 8.62 -3.85 -4.18
CA ASP A 269 10.07 -3.59 -4.06
C ASP A 269 10.50 -2.21 -4.58
N CYS A 270 9.54 -1.44 -5.11
CA CYS A 270 9.79 -0.15 -5.73
C CYS A 270 8.62 0.82 -5.59
N VAL A 271 8.92 2.09 -5.83
CA VAL A 271 7.93 3.16 -5.98
C VAL A 271 7.79 3.47 -7.46
N VAL A 272 6.55 3.53 -7.93
CA VAL A 272 6.21 4.00 -9.28
C VAL A 272 5.74 5.44 -9.19
N LYS A 273 6.42 6.34 -9.88
CA LYS A 273 6.02 7.74 -10.02
C LYS A 273 5.51 7.99 -11.43
N THR A 274 4.22 8.29 -11.54
CA THR A 274 3.51 8.51 -12.80
C THR A 274 3.12 9.97 -12.93
N TYR A 275 3.50 10.59 -14.05
CA TYR A 275 3.20 11.99 -14.36
C TYR A 275 1.88 12.09 -15.12
N PRO A 276 1.06 13.13 -14.87
CA PRO A 276 -0.21 13.29 -15.56
C PRO A 276 0.02 13.58 -17.04
N GLN A 277 -0.93 13.17 -17.89
CA GLN A 277 -0.79 13.32 -19.34
C GLN A 277 -0.66 14.78 -19.79
N SER A 278 -1.21 15.73 -19.03
CA SER A 278 -1.07 17.17 -19.26
C SER A 278 0.32 17.72 -18.96
N MET A 279 1.17 17.01 -18.21
CA MET A 279 2.51 17.45 -17.86
C MET A 279 3.53 17.07 -18.95
N PRO A 280 4.44 17.99 -19.32
CA PRO A 280 5.54 17.72 -20.26
C PRO A 280 6.66 16.92 -19.55
N SER A 281 6.35 15.70 -19.11
CA SER A 281 7.24 14.86 -18.31
C SER A 281 8.42 14.28 -19.08
N ASP A 282 8.42 14.39 -20.40
CA ASP A 282 9.47 13.85 -21.26
C ASP A 282 10.86 14.41 -20.91
N ASP A 283 10.96 15.73 -20.72
CA ASP A 283 12.21 16.38 -20.34
C ASP A 283 12.63 15.99 -18.93
N ILE A 284 11.68 15.88 -18.00
CA ILE A 284 11.90 15.40 -16.63
C ILE A 284 12.49 13.98 -16.65
N ILE A 285 11.87 13.05 -17.37
CA ILE A 285 12.32 11.65 -17.43
C ILE A 285 13.70 11.53 -18.12
N ARG A 286 13.97 12.33 -19.16
CA ARG A 286 15.31 12.36 -19.80
C ARG A 286 16.38 12.89 -18.84
N ASN A 287 16.08 13.97 -18.13
CA ASN A 287 16.98 14.54 -17.13
C ASN A 287 17.25 13.53 -16.00
N LEU A 288 16.21 12.91 -15.44
CA LEU A 288 16.35 11.86 -14.42
C LEU A 288 17.25 10.71 -14.91
N ARG A 289 17.05 10.23 -16.14
CA ARG A 289 17.93 9.18 -16.71
C ARG A 289 19.40 9.58 -16.69
N GLU A 290 19.71 10.81 -17.10
CA GLU A 290 21.08 11.29 -17.15
C GLU A 290 21.69 11.50 -15.75
N LEU A 291 20.93 12.13 -14.84
CA LEU A 291 21.37 12.31 -13.45
C LEU A 291 21.65 10.97 -12.78
N HIS A 292 20.72 10.02 -12.85
CA HIS A 292 20.92 8.70 -12.23
C HIS A 292 22.04 7.89 -12.89
N ARG A 293 22.29 8.08 -14.20
CA ARG A 293 23.45 7.49 -14.87
C ARG A 293 24.77 8.04 -14.30
N LEU A 294 24.85 9.36 -14.08
CA LEU A 294 26.01 10.01 -13.48
C LEU A 294 26.18 9.61 -12.01
N MET A 295 25.10 9.62 -11.23
CA MET A 295 25.10 9.19 -9.82
C MET A 295 25.62 7.76 -9.68
N LYS A 296 25.15 6.85 -10.52
CA LYS A 296 25.62 5.45 -10.55
C LYS A 296 27.08 5.33 -10.96
N LYS A 297 27.51 6.07 -11.99
CA LYS A 297 28.90 6.08 -12.47
C LYS A 297 29.88 6.52 -11.37
N HIS A 298 29.47 7.47 -10.54
CA HIS A 298 30.30 8.05 -9.49
C HIS A 298 30.02 7.48 -8.09
N SER A 299 29.20 6.42 -7.99
CA SER A 299 28.85 5.75 -6.74
C SER A 299 28.35 6.71 -5.65
N VAL A 300 27.45 7.62 -6.02
CA VAL A 300 26.82 8.53 -5.05
C VAL A 300 26.06 7.70 -4.01
N PRO A 301 26.38 7.82 -2.71
CA PRO A 301 25.70 7.08 -1.65
C PRO A 301 24.35 7.73 -1.30
N ASN A 302 23.51 7.02 -0.54
CA ASN A 302 22.32 7.57 0.12
C ASN A 302 21.38 8.35 -0.83
N VAL A 303 21.20 7.85 -2.05
CA VAL A 303 20.25 8.37 -3.04
C VAL A 303 19.41 7.24 -3.61
N VAL A 304 18.18 7.56 -4.01
CA VAL A 304 17.30 6.63 -4.71
C VAL A 304 17.89 6.19 -6.05
N GLU A 305 17.65 4.94 -6.45
CA GLU A 305 18.05 4.40 -7.74
C GLU A 305 16.87 4.38 -8.73
N LEU A 306 17.12 4.88 -9.94
CA LEU A 306 16.22 4.77 -11.07
C LEU A 306 16.36 3.41 -11.76
N LYS A 307 15.37 2.53 -11.60
CA LYS A 307 15.38 1.18 -12.19
C LYS A 307 14.84 1.13 -13.61
N LYS A 308 13.75 1.85 -13.88
CA LYS A 308 13.06 1.82 -15.17
C LYS A 308 12.36 3.13 -15.45
N THR A 309 12.20 3.48 -16.71
CA THR A 309 11.32 4.57 -17.12
C THR A 309 10.54 4.21 -18.38
N ASN A 310 9.38 4.83 -18.54
CA ASN A 310 8.56 4.73 -19.74
C ASN A 310 8.06 6.12 -20.13
N MET A 311 8.48 6.61 -21.28
CA MET A 311 8.08 7.94 -21.79
C MET A 311 6.62 7.93 -22.29
N LYS A 312 6.18 6.83 -22.93
CA LYS A 312 4.82 6.70 -23.47
C LYS A 312 3.78 6.68 -22.36
N GLU A 313 4.04 5.88 -21.33
CA GLU A 313 3.18 5.76 -20.15
C GLU A 313 3.50 6.81 -19.07
N LYS A 314 4.48 7.70 -19.33
CA LYS A 314 4.91 8.80 -18.46
C LYS A 314 5.16 8.36 -17.00
N TYR A 315 5.98 7.32 -16.80
CA TYR A 315 6.34 6.88 -15.45
C TYR A 315 7.84 6.60 -15.27
N VAL A 316 8.28 6.63 -14.01
CA VAL A 316 9.59 6.12 -13.55
C VAL A 316 9.41 5.14 -12.39
N ARG A 317 10.37 4.21 -12.24
CA ARG A 317 10.47 3.28 -11.11
C ARG A 317 11.72 3.56 -10.30
N LEU A 318 11.53 3.68 -9.01
CA LEU A 318 12.52 4.11 -8.03
C LEU A 318 12.62 3.09 -6.90
N THR A 319 13.83 2.85 -6.40
CA THR A 319 14.08 1.93 -5.26
C THR A 319 15.27 2.45 -4.45
N PRO A 320 15.40 2.16 -3.14
CA PRO A 320 14.46 1.42 -2.31
C PRO A 320 13.18 2.20 -2.01
N ILE A 321 12.20 1.51 -1.41
CA ILE A 321 11.06 2.15 -0.78
C ILE A 321 11.53 2.64 0.60
N GLY A 322 11.33 3.91 0.90
CA GLY A 322 11.72 4.50 2.18
C GLY A 322 10.54 4.87 3.05
N LEU A 323 10.81 5.00 4.35
CA LEU A 323 9.86 5.46 5.36
C LEU A 323 9.92 6.99 5.43
N LEU A 324 8.77 7.66 5.32
CA LEU A 324 8.67 9.08 5.62
C LEU A 324 8.64 9.26 7.14
N SER A 325 9.82 9.31 7.74
CA SER A 325 10.02 9.44 9.19
C SER A 325 11.00 10.59 9.45
N PRO A 326 10.52 11.75 9.96
CA PRO A 326 11.41 12.81 10.39
C PRO A 326 12.24 12.35 11.61
N PRO A 327 13.46 12.87 11.82
CA PRO A 327 14.27 12.47 12.97
C PRO A 327 13.57 12.72 14.30
N GLU A 328 13.54 11.71 15.17
CA GLU A 328 12.82 11.75 16.45
C GLU A 328 13.67 12.29 17.59
N ASN A 329 14.99 12.19 17.47
CA ASN A 329 15.96 12.69 18.44
C ASN A 329 17.20 13.32 17.77
N ALA A 330 18.03 13.99 18.57
CA ALA A 330 19.22 14.68 18.07
C ALA A 330 20.23 13.74 17.39
N GLN A 331 20.34 12.49 17.86
CA GLN A 331 21.21 11.49 17.24
C GLN A 331 20.74 11.16 15.82
N GLN A 332 19.45 10.88 15.64
CA GLN A 332 18.88 10.64 14.32
C GLN A 332 19.00 11.86 13.40
N LEU A 333 18.88 13.08 13.94
CA LEU A 333 19.09 14.31 13.16
C LEU A 333 20.53 14.38 12.63
N LEU A 334 21.52 14.10 13.48
CA LEU A 334 22.93 14.05 13.08
C LEU A 334 23.19 12.96 12.04
N MET A 335 22.63 11.76 12.23
CA MET A 335 22.77 10.65 11.29
C MET A 335 22.12 10.96 9.93
N ALA A 336 20.92 11.54 9.92
CA ALA A 336 20.27 12.00 8.68
C ALA A 336 21.11 13.07 7.97
N LEU A 337 21.63 14.07 8.70
CA LEU A 337 22.50 15.10 8.13
C LEU A 337 23.79 14.51 7.55
N ARG A 338 24.43 13.57 8.25
CA ARG A 338 25.61 12.84 7.76
C ARG A 338 25.31 12.16 6.44
N ASP A 339 24.25 11.38 6.36
CA ASP A 339 23.93 10.59 5.17
C ASP A 339 23.58 11.47 3.97
N ILE A 340 22.85 12.56 4.19
CA ILE A 340 22.56 13.58 3.17
C ILE A 340 23.85 14.27 2.71
N LEU A 341 24.72 14.66 3.64
CA LEU A 341 25.98 15.33 3.31
C LEU A 341 26.94 14.41 2.56
N GLN A 342 26.99 13.11 2.87
CA GLN A 342 27.74 12.11 2.09
C GLN A 342 27.27 12.07 0.63
N ALA A 343 25.95 12.10 0.38
CA ALA A 343 25.42 12.19 -0.98
C ALA A 343 25.83 13.51 -1.66
N LEU A 344 25.65 14.65 -0.97
CA LEU A 344 25.94 15.98 -1.50
C LEU A 344 27.44 16.17 -1.82
N VAL A 345 28.36 15.61 -1.03
CA VAL A 345 29.81 15.67 -1.30
C VAL A 345 30.11 15.10 -2.69
N VAL A 346 29.59 13.90 -2.99
CA VAL A 346 29.85 13.26 -4.28
C VAL A 346 29.11 13.98 -5.41
N LEU A 347 27.85 14.38 -5.20
CA LEU A 347 27.08 15.14 -6.18
C LEU A 347 27.78 16.46 -6.56
N HIS A 348 28.23 17.22 -5.56
CA HIS A 348 28.86 18.52 -5.77
C HIS A 348 30.22 18.39 -6.46
N ALA A 349 30.98 17.33 -6.16
CA ALA A 349 32.24 17.02 -6.84
C ALA A 349 32.08 16.78 -8.35
N ILE A 350 30.90 16.31 -8.78
CA ILE A 350 30.55 16.12 -10.20
C ILE A 350 29.64 17.23 -10.75
N ASN A 351 29.55 18.37 -10.06
CA ASN A 351 28.71 19.51 -10.41
C ASN A 351 27.22 19.16 -10.59
N LEU A 352 26.69 18.21 -9.83
CA LEU A 352 25.25 17.96 -9.74
C LEU A 352 24.67 18.59 -8.47
N MET A 353 23.42 19.01 -8.55
CA MET A 353 22.66 19.56 -7.43
C MET A 353 21.24 18.99 -7.39
N HIS A 354 20.68 18.88 -6.19
CA HIS A 354 19.33 18.36 -5.96
C HIS A 354 18.25 19.42 -6.20
N ARG A 355 18.48 20.65 -5.71
CA ARG A 355 17.62 21.85 -5.82
C ARG A 355 16.28 21.83 -5.08
N ASP A 356 15.74 20.66 -4.76
CA ASP A 356 14.50 20.51 -3.98
C ASP A 356 14.73 19.83 -2.60
N LEU A 357 15.88 20.05 -1.96
CA LEU A 357 16.21 19.35 -0.70
C LEU A 357 15.37 19.89 0.47
N ARG A 358 14.49 19.03 1.01
CA ARG A 358 13.60 19.28 2.16
C ARG A 358 13.25 17.95 2.84
N TRP A 359 12.65 18.01 4.04
CA TRP A 359 12.29 16.80 4.81
C TRP A 359 11.33 15.86 4.07
N GLU A 360 10.48 16.36 3.17
CA GLU A 360 9.61 15.50 2.36
C GLU A 360 10.38 14.64 1.34
N ASN A 361 11.63 15.02 1.04
CA ASN A 361 12.51 14.35 0.08
C ASN A 361 13.68 13.61 0.77
N VAL A 362 13.62 13.45 2.09
CA VAL A 362 14.58 12.69 2.90
C VAL A 362 13.82 11.52 3.52
N LEU A 363 14.09 10.30 3.07
CA LEU A 363 13.45 9.10 3.60
C LEU A 363 14.43 8.26 4.43
N LYS A 364 13.90 7.52 5.39
CA LYS A 364 14.65 6.53 6.18
C LYS A 364 14.62 5.18 5.47
N TYR A 365 15.74 4.45 5.43
CA TYR A 365 15.75 3.06 4.98
C TYR A 365 14.93 2.20 5.96
N SER A 366 14.11 1.29 5.44
CA SER A 366 13.26 0.44 6.28
C SER A 366 14.04 -0.63 7.06
N ASP A 367 15.19 -1.05 6.55
CA ASP A 367 15.96 -2.21 6.98
C ASP A 367 17.38 -1.89 7.46
N GLU A 368 17.80 -0.62 7.40
CA GLU A 368 19.15 -0.18 7.77
C GLU A 368 19.20 0.68 9.05
N GLY A 369 18.16 0.60 9.89
CA GLY A 369 18.09 1.35 11.15
C GLY A 369 18.10 2.86 10.90
N ASP A 370 18.96 3.59 11.62
CA ASP A 370 19.11 5.04 11.50
C ASP A 370 19.98 5.42 10.28
N LYS A 371 19.49 5.08 9.09
CA LYS A 371 20.08 5.48 7.81
C LYS A 371 19.05 6.17 6.93
N TRP A 372 19.46 7.24 6.24
CA TRP A 372 18.57 8.05 5.38
C TRP A 372 19.11 8.18 3.96
N PHE A 373 18.20 8.48 3.02
CA PHE A 373 18.54 8.73 1.62
C PHE A 373 17.67 9.81 0.99
N LEU A 374 18.20 10.42 -0.08
CA LEU A 374 17.53 11.44 -0.86
C LEU A 374 16.67 10.84 -1.98
N ILE A 375 15.47 11.38 -2.14
CA ILE A 375 14.54 11.09 -3.23
C ILE A 375 14.20 12.36 -4.01
N ASP A 376 13.48 12.20 -5.12
CA ASP A 376 12.84 13.30 -5.87
C ASP A 376 13.82 14.29 -6.56
N PHE A 377 14.64 13.75 -7.46
CA PHE A 377 15.58 14.52 -8.30
C PHE A 377 14.93 15.18 -9.53
N ASP A 378 13.60 15.42 -9.55
CA ASP A 378 12.90 16.02 -10.69
C ASP A 378 13.44 17.42 -11.04
N GLU A 379 13.79 18.20 -10.01
CA GLU A 379 14.38 19.53 -10.13
C GLU A 379 15.91 19.49 -10.25
N GLY A 380 16.50 18.32 -10.02
CA GLY A 380 17.94 18.11 -10.02
C GLY A 380 18.54 18.46 -11.38
N THR A 381 19.78 18.97 -11.39
CA THR A 381 20.43 19.36 -12.63
C THR A 381 21.94 19.56 -12.44
N SER A 382 22.64 19.85 -13.52
CA SER A 382 24.06 20.25 -13.48
C SER A 382 24.21 21.71 -13.08
N SER A 383 25.22 22.00 -12.27
CA SER A 383 25.67 23.33 -11.92
C SER A 383 26.70 23.84 -12.96
N PRO A 384 26.61 25.10 -13.40
CA PRO A 384 25.60 26.10 -13.04
C PRO A 384 24.28 25.89 -13.80
N ALA A 385 23.16 26.33 -13.20
CA ALA A 385 21.84 26.29 -13.86
C ALA A 385 21.14 27.64 -13.83
N ALA A 386 20.11 27.79 -14.66
CA ALA A 386 19.25 28.97 -14.70
C ALA A 386 18.16 28.91 -13.62
N LYS A 387 17.56 30.08 -13.31
CA LYS A 387 16.47 30.19 -12.34
C LYS A 387 15.29 29.27 -12.62
N VAL A 388 14.57 28.93 -11.56
CA VAL A 388 13.28 28.23 -11.63
C VAL A 388 12.22 29.06 -10.94
N THR A 389 11.03 29.17 -11.54
CA THR A 389 9.98 30.09 -11.06
C THR A 389 8.82 29.39 -10.36
N HIS A 390 8.71 28.06 -10.44
CA HIS A 390 7.63 27.30 -9.79
C HIS A 390 7.96 26.81 -8.38
N LEU A 391 9.22 26.95 -7.94
CA LEU A 391 9.63 26.65 -6.57
C LEU A 391 9.28 27.81 -5.62
N LYS A 392 9.04 27.47 -4.35
CA LYS A 392 8.58 28.42 -3.33
C LYS A 392 9.73 29.16 -2.65
N ALA A 393 9.61 30.47 -2.49
CA ALA A 393 10.65 31.29 -1.85
C ALA A 393 10.87 30.93 -0.37
N GLU A 394 9.80 30.55 0.32
CA GLU A 394 9.85 30.19 1.74
C GLU A 394 10.67 28.92 2.05
N SER A 395 10.88 28.03 1.08
CA SER A 395 11.52 26.72 1.30
C SER A 395 12.75 26.46 0.44
N HIS A 396 13.25 27.46 -0.29
CA HIS A 396 14.38 27.33 -1.20
C HIS A 396 15.35 28.51 -1.09
N ALA A 397 16.59 28.24 -1.53
CA ALA A 397 17.63 29.26 -1.60
C ALA A 397 17.16 30.45 -2.45
N PRO A 398 17.35 31.70 -1.99
CA PRO A 398 16.80 32.89 -2.65
C PRO A 398 17.31 33.08 -4.08
N GLU A 399 18.54 32.64 -4.38
CA GLU A 399 19.13 32.74 -5.71
C GLU A 399 18.47 31.83 -6.75
N ILE A 400 17.78 30.75 -6.36
CA ILE A 400 17.05 29.87 -7.30
C ILE A 400 15.99 30.66 -8.07
N LEU A 401 15.37 31.65 -7.40
CA LEU A 401 14.28 32.45 -7.97
C LEU A 401 14.79 33.76 -8.59
N SER A 402 15.84 34.34 -8.01
CA SER A 402 16.25 35.72 -8.26
C SER A 402 17.48 35.88 -9.15
N SER A 403 18.37 34.88 -9.20
CA SER A 403 19.62 34.99 -9.96
C SER A 403 19.49 34.50 -11.39
N SER A 404 20.25 35.08 -12.32
CA SER A 404 20.33 34.55 -13.69
C SER A 404 20.94 33.15 -13.73
N SER A 405 21.78 32.82 -12.75
CA SER A 405 22.33 31.50 -12.55
C SER A 405 22.65 31.20 -11.09
N HIS A 406 22.54 29.92 -10.70
CA HIS A 406 22.91 29.41 -9.38
C HIS A 406 23.74 28.13 -9.47
N THR A 407 24.36 27.76 -8.35
CA THR A 407 25.32 26.64 -8.26
C THR A 407 24.88 25.64 -7.19
N VAL A 408 25.70 24.60 -6.96
CA VAL A 408 25.53 23.60 -5.89
C VAL A 408 25.31 24.18 -4.49
N LYS A 409 25.66 25.45 -4.25
CA LYS A 409 25.45 26.14 -2.97
C LYS A 409 23.98 26.29 -2.58
N VAL A 410 23.04 26.09 -3.51
CA VAL A 410 21.61 26.06 -3.19
C VAL A 410 21.26 24.87 -2.28
N ASP A 411 21.90 23.71 -2.48
CA ASP A 411 21.67 22.54 -1.62
C ASP A 411 22.24 22.78 -0.21
N ILE A 412 23.34 23.52 -0.08
CA ILE A 412 23.90 23.90 1.22
C ILE A 412 22.94 24.81 1.99
N TRP A 413 22.27 25.74 1.31
CA TRP A 413 21.21 26.52 1.95
C TRP A 413 20.07 25.62 2.42
N SER A 414 19.67 24.64 1.59
CA SER A 414 18.66 23.66 1.95
C SER A 414 19.05 22.80 3.16
N VAL A 415 20.33 22.47 3.37
CA VAL A 415 20.79 21.84 4.63
C VAL A 415 20.50 22.74 5.85
N GLY A 416 20.71 24.05 5.72
CA GLY A 416 20.30 25.02 6.73
C GLY A 416 18.79 25.06 6.94
N TYR A 417 18.02 24.92 5.86
CA TYR A 417 16.56 24.85 5.92
C TYR A 417 16.07 23.57 6.63
N LEU A 418 16.72 22.42 6.41
CA LEU A 418 16.44 21.17 7.14
C LEU A 418 16.65 21.34 8.65
N LEU A 419 17.75 21.99 9.06
CA LEU A 419 18.00 22.32 10.47
C LEU A 419 16.93 23.27 11.02
N MET A 420 16.61 24.34 10.29
CA MET A 420 15.61 25.34 10.68
C MET A 420 14.21 24.73 10.85
N THR A 421 13.86 23.75 10.03
CA THR A 421 12.54 23.09 10.02
C THR A 421 12.57 21.72 10.69
N SER A 422 13.64 21.39 11.40
CA SER A 422 13.70 20.16 12.18
C SER A 422 12.65 20.19 13.30
N PRO A 423 12.18 19.03 13.77
CA PRO A 423 11.14 18.97 14.81
C PRO A 423 11.61 19.45 16.20
N PHE A 424 12.87 19.85 16.36
CA PHE A 424 13.45 20.28 17.64
C PHE A 424 13.36 21.80 17.79
N GLN A 425 12.74 22.24 18.89
CA GLN A 425 12.58 23.68 19.18
C GLN A 425 13.92 24.35 19.48
N ASP A 426 14.80 23.68 20.22
CA ASP A 426 16.12 24.19 20.60
C ASP A 426 17.22 23.29 20.04
N LEU A 427 17.86 23.71 18.96
CA LEU A 427 19.03 23.02 18.43
C LEU A 427 20.25 23.24 19.35
N PRO A 428 21.12 22.24 19.51
CA PRO A 428 22.43 22.42 20.14
C PRO A 428 23.21 23.60 19.51
N PRO A 429 23.99 24.37 20.29
CA PRO A 429 24.69 25.57 19.80
C PRO A 429 25.53 25.34 18.54
N GLN A 430 26.14 24.16 18.40
CA GLN A 430 26.90 23.78 17.23
C GLN A 430 26.03 23.64 15.98
N LEU A 431 24.85 23.02 16.10
CA LEU A 431 23.88 22.90 15.00
C LEU A 431 23.24 24.25 14.67
N GLU A 432 23.01 25.12 15.66
CA GLU A 432 22.59 26.52 15.44
C GLU A 432 23.62 27.33 14.63
N SER A 433 24.92 27.15 14.94
CA SER A 433 26.01 27.76 14.18
C SER A 433 26.03 27.24 12.73
N ILE A 434 25.92 25.93 12.53
CA ILE A 434 25.85 25.33 11.18
C ILE A 434 24.65 25.87 10.40
N LYS A 435 23.46 25.89 11.01
CA LYS A 435 22.24 26.46 10.42
C LYS A 435 22.48 27.89 9.94
N SER A 436 23.07 28.73 10.78
CA SER A 436 23.36 30.14 10.48
C SER A 436 24.38 30.31 9.34
N GLN A 437 25.38 29.42 9.25
CA GLN A 437 26.36 29.43 8.15
C GLN A 437 25.75 28.96 6.82
N CYS A 438 24.87 27.96 6.86
CA CYS A 438 24.17 27.46 5.67
C CYS A 438 23.18 28.49 5.10
N LEU A 439 22.46 29.22 5.96
CA LEU A 439 21.42 30.18 5.55
C LEU A 439 21.95 31.56 5.12
N GLN A 440 23.27 31.72 4.92
CA GLN A 440 23.86 32.98 4.47
C GLN A 440 23.29 33.43 3.12
N LYS A 441 22.98 34.73 3.01
CA LYS A 441 22.44 35.33 1.77
C LYS A 441 23.40 35.22 0.59
N ASN A 442 24.69 35.42 0.83
CA ASN A 442 25.72 35.25 -0.20
C ASN A 442 26.10 33.75 -0.33
N PRO A 443 25.85 33.10 -1.49
CA PRO A 443 26.17 31.68 -1.68
C PRO A 443 27.66 31.35 -1.49
N SER A 444 28.55 32.30 -1.76
CA SER A 444 30.00 32.11 -1.61
C SER A 444 30.42 32.02 -0.14
N SER A 445 29.63 32.61 0.77
CA SER A 445 29.89 32.59 2.22
C SER A 445 29.41 31.31 2.91
N ARG A 446 28.64 30.46 2.21
CA ARG A 446 28.18 29.17 2.73
C ARG A 446 29.31 28.14 2.69
N PRO A 447 29.38 27.21 3.66
CA PRO A 447 30.38 26.15 3.67
C PRO A 447 30.23 25.18 2.49
N THR A 448 31.19 24.26 2.33
CA THR A 448 31.08 23.13 1.40
C THR A 448 30.40 21.95 2.08
N ALA A 449 29.81 21.03 1.31
CA ALA A 449 29.26 19.79 1.85
C ALA A 449 30.31 18.98 2.63
N GLU A 450 31.55 18.95 2.15
CA GLU A 450 32.68 18.23 2.78
C GLU A 450 33.06 18.84 4.14
N SER A 451 33.12 20.17 4.22
CA SER A 451 33.38 20.86 5.49
C SER A 451 32.26 20.62 6.50
N LEU A 452 31.00 20.58 6.05
CA LEU A 452 29.86 20.29 6.93
C LEU A 452 29.89 18.83 7.39
N LEU A 453 30.16 17.89 6.48
CA LEU A 453 30.21 16.46 6.80
C LEU A 453 31.22 16.19 7.91
N THR A 454 32.43 16.75 7.79
CA THR A 454 33.49 16.62 8.79
C THR A 454 33.03 17.08 10.18
N VAL A 455 32.31 18.21 10.25
CA VAL A 455 31.80 18.75 11.52
C VAL A 455 30.70 17.85 12.09
N ILE A 456 29.77 17.37 11.26
CA ILE A 456 28.67 16.49 11.70
C ILE A 456 29.22 15.15 12.19
N GLU A 457 30.19 14.55 11.50
CA GLU A 457 30.82 13.28 11.93
C GLU A 457 31.50 13.44 13.29
N SER A 458 32.23 14.54 13.51
CA SER A 458 32.83 14.84 14.81
C SER A 458 31.79 15.00 15.94
N LEU A 459 30.57 15.49 15.64
CA LEU A 459 29.50 15.62 16.63
C LEU A 459 28.81 14.28 16.94
N ILE A 460 28.89 13.30 16.03
CA ILE A 460 28.35 11.95 16.25
C ILE A 460 29.30 11.15 17.16
N GLU A 461 30.60 11.40 17.07
CA GLU A 461 31.64 10.71 17.84
C GLU A 461 31.81 11.24 19.28
N SER A 462 31.36 12.47 19.54
CA SER A 462 31.43 13.15 20.85
C SER A 462 30.27 12.79 21.76
#